data_AF-A0A1M4PPW1-F1
#
_entry.id   AF-A0A1M4PPW1-F1
#
_cell.length_a   1.000
_cell.length_b   1.000
_cell.length_c   1.000
_cell.angle_alpha   90.00
_cell.angle_beta   90.00
_cell.angle_gamma   90.00
#
_symmetry.space_group_name_H-M   'P 1'
#
loop_
_entity.id
_entity.type
_entity.pdbx_description
1 polymer ?
#
loop_
_entity_poly.entity_id
_entity_poly.type
_entity_poly.pdbx_seq_one_letter_code
_entity_poly.pdbx_strand_id
1 'polypeptide(L)' 'MLLYPTVDYDLNQKYRMSGNDIYVKTINLGEDFDKIKRRLLSIGHILYDRENNIA' A
#
# COMPACT_ATOMS: atom_id res chain seq x y z
N MET A 1 -0.91 8.32 -0.83
CA MET A 1 -0.33 6.98 -1.09
C MET A 1 -0.39 6.74 -2.58
N LEU A 2 0.65 6.13 -3.16
CA LEU A 2 0.69 5.71 -4.56
C LEU A 2 0.64 4.18 -4.60
N LEU A 3 -0.30 3.64 -5.39
CA LEU A 3 -0.52 2.21 -5.54
C LEU A 3 -0.52 1.85 -7.03
N TYR A 4 0.38 0.96 -7.44
CA TYR A 4 0.54 0.58 -8.85
C TYR A 4 0.39 -0.92 -9.07
N PRO A 5 -0.28 -1.36 -10.15
CA PRO A 5 -0.27 -2.76 -10.55
C PRO A 5 1.09 -3.12 -11.17
N THR A 6 1.56 -4.33 -10.91
CA THR A 6 2.80 -4.90 -11.47
C THR A 6 2.57 -6.36 -11.86
N VAL A 7 3.51 -6.93 -12.62
CA VAL A 7 3.60 -8.37 -12.86
C VAL A 7 4.97 -8.82 -12.36
N ASP A 8 4.99 -9.81 -11.47
CA ASP A 8 6.19 -10.43 -10.87
C ASP A 8 7.10 -9.52 -10.04
N TYR A 9 6.58 -8.41 -9.52
CA TYR A 9 7.36 -7.52 -8.66
C TYR A 9 6.53 -6.88 -7.55
N ASP A 10 7.10 -6.83 -6.35
CA ASP A 10 6.50 -6.16 -5.19
C ASP A 10 7.40 -5.06 -4.64
N LEU A 11 6.79 -3.92 -4.38
CA LEU A 11 7.40 -2.74 -3.80
C LEU A 11 6.58 -2.29 -2.61
N ASN A 12 7.28 -2.01 -1.51
CA ASN A 12 6.68 -1.42 -0.32
C ASN A 12 7.66 -0.42 0.28
N GLN A 13 7.54 0.84 -0.12
CA GLN A 13 8.44 1.91 0.28
C GLN A 13 7.69 3.03 0.99
N LYS A 14 8.38 3.62 1.97
CA LYS A 14 7.95 4.81 2.68
C LYS A 14 9.01 5.88 2.48
N TYR A 15 8.58 7.04 2.01
CA TYR A 15 9.40 8.24 1.86
C TYR A 15 8.86 9.33 2.77
N ARG A 16 9.76 10.18 3.26
CA ARG A 16 9.40 11.42 3.93
C ARG A 16 9.86 12.58 3.06
N MET A 17 8.90 13.29 2.47
CA MET A 17 9.16 14.43 1.58
C MET A 17 8.42 15.66 2.11
N SER A 18 9.17 16.74 2.35
CA SER A 18 8.62 18.01 2.85
C SER A 18 7.73 17.84 4.10
N GLY A 19 8.16 16.99 5.04
CA GLY A 19 7.41 16.69 6.26
C GLY A 19 6.25 15.70 6.10
N ASN A 20 5.88 15.35 4.87
CA ASN A 20 4.80 14.41 4.57
C ASN A 20 5.32 12.99 4.36
N ASP A 21 4.62 12.02 4.96
CA ASP A 21 4.84 10.61 4.68
C ASP A 21 4.13 10.21 3.37
N ILE A 22 4.94 9.78 2.40
CA ILE A 22 4.50 9.25 1.11
C ILE A 22 4.77 7.76 1.08
N TYR A 23 3.72 6.97 0.92
CA TYR A 23 3.79 5.53 0.77
C TYR A 23 3.68 5.16 -0.71
N VAL A 24 4.62 4.37 -1.21
CA VAL A 24 4.62 3.81 -2.56
C VAL A 24 4.55 2.30 -2.44
N LYS A 25 3.48 1.72 -2.97
CA LYS A 25 3.24 0.29 -2.92
C LYS A 25 2.89 -0.24 -4.30
N THR A 26 3.25 -1.49 -4.58
CA THR A 26 2.77 -2.21 -5.77
C THR A 26 1.95 -3.43 -5.38
N ILE A 27 1.14 -3.89 -6.32
CA ILE A 27 0.38 -5.13 -6.23
C ILE A 27 0.71 -5.98 -7.45
N ASN A 28 1.35 -7.11 -7.22
CA ASN A 28 1.58 -8.10 -8.26
C ASN A 28 0.27 -8.77 -8.67
N LEU A 29 -0.20 -8.49 -9.89
CA LEU A 29 -1.40 -9.07 -10.49
C LEU A 29 -1.18 -10.48 -11.06
N GLY A 30 0.07 -10.96 -11.10
CA GLY A 30 0.40 -12.34 -11.43
C GLY A 30 0.17 -13.33 -10.28
N GLU A 31 -0.13 -12.84 -9.07
CA GLU A 31 -0.45 -13.68 -7.92
C GLU A 31 -1.91 -14.17 -7.94
N ASP A 32 -2.20 -15.17 -7.11
CA ASP A 32 -3.56 -15.63 -6.86
C ASP A 32 -4.46 -14.51 -6.29
N PHE A 33 -5.73 -14.51 -6.69
CA PHE A 33 -6.69 -13.46 -6.32
C PHE A 33 -6.86 -13.31 -4.80
N ASP A 34 -6.86 -14.41 -4.03
CA ASP A 34 -6.99 -14.31 -2.57
C ASP A 34 -5.77 -13.66 -1.93
N LYS A 35 -4.60 -13.80 -2.56
CA LYS A 35 -3.37 -13.14 -2.13
C LYS A 35 -3.42 -11.64 -2.47
N ILE A 36 -3.86 -11.29 -3.68
CA ILE A 36 -4.08 -9.90 -4.12
C ILE A 36 -5.09 -9.20 -3.21
N LYS A 37 -6.23 -9.84 -2.95
CA LYS A 37 -7.30 -9.31 -2.08
C LYS A 37 -6.80 -9.05 -0.67
N ARG A 38 -6.10 -10.01 -0.05
CA ARG A 38 -5.53 -9.84 1.30
C ARG A 38 -4.55 -8.68 1.37
N ARG A 39 -3.70 -8.52 0.35
CA ARG A 39 -2.75 -7.40 0.27
C ARG A 39 -3.46 -6.06 0.14
N LEU A 40 -4.45 -5.95 -0.75
CA LEU A 40 -5.23 -4.72 -0.91
C LEU A 40 -5.92 -4.30 0.41
N LEU A 41 -6.51 -5.25 1.14
CA LEU A 41 -7.13 -4.99 2.44
C LEU A 41 -6.10 -4.52 3.49
N SER A 42 -4.93 -5.15 3.55
CA SER A 42 -3.84 -4.73 4.44
C SER A 42 -3.34 -3.31 4.13
N ILE A 43 -3.29 -2.94 2.85
CA ILE A 43 -2.94 -1.57 2.43
C ILE A 43 -4.03 -0.57 2.84
N GLY A 44 -5.30 -0.94 2.70
CA GLY A 44 -6.44 -0.13 3.14
C GLY A 44 -6.39 0.20 4.64
N HIS A 45 -5.95 -0.75 5.47
CA HIS A 45 -5.82 -0.53 6.92
C HIS A 45 -4.84 0.60 7.27
N ILE A 46 -3.73 0.74 6.52
CA ILE A 46 -2.76 1.84 6.71
C ILE A 46 -3.42 3.21 6.48
N LEU A 47 -4.36 3.30 5.54
CA LEU A 47 -5.09 4.53 5.28
C LEU A 47 -6.10 4.80 6.40
N TYR A 48 -6.84 3.77 6.81
CA TYR A 48 -7.85 3.86 7.85
C TYR A 48 -7.26 4.27 9.21
N ASP A 49 -6.13 3.67 9.60
CA ASP A 49 -5.44 4.01 10.85
C ASP A 49 -4.92 5.46 10.82
N ARG A 50 -4.50 5.97 9.66
CA ARG A 50 -4.03 7.37 9.54
C ARG A 50 -5.17 8.37 9.68
N GLU A 51 -6.35 8.08 9.14
CA GLU A 51 -7.52 8.97 9.27
C GLU A 51 -8.14 8.90 10.68
N ASN A 52 -8.05 7.75 11.36
CA ASN A 52 -8.63 7.54 12.69
C ASN A 52 -7.63 7.71 13.85
N ASN A 53 -6.38 8.09 13.59
CA ASN A 53 -5.45 8.58 14.63
C ASN A 53 -5.84 10.02 15.04
N ILE A 54 -6.98 10.12 15.72
CA ILE A 54 -7.22 11.11 16.77
C ILE A 54 -6.28 10.76 17.93
N ALA A 55 -5.27 11.61 18.12
CA ALA A 55 -4.39 11.81 19.29
C ALA A 55 -4.20 10.65 20.29
#